data_AF-A0A517MPL0-F1
#
_entry.id   AF-A0A517MPL0-F1
#
_cell.length_a   1.000
_cell.length_b   1.000
_cell.length_c   1.000
_cell.angle_alpha   90.00
_cell.angle_beta   90.00
_cell.angle_gamma   90.00
#
_symmetry.space_group_name_H-M   'P 1'
#
loop_
_entity.id
_entity.type
_entity.pdbx_description
1 polymer ?
#
loop_
_entity_poly.entity_id
_entity_poly.type
_entity_poly.pdbx_seq_one_letter_code
_entity_poly.pdbx_strand_id
1 'polypeptide(L)'
;MRLLRSMTLALFALLAGGASQAFAVWDLQFTITNRSSFSSSQISILDQALLDAEALWENNVLGTHDDAVETFSVSVTGTSSASVFANANSTGNTISGPFTISTGGSMRINFGVIDEFSDFMGVNVIDELVAHEVGHAMGIGTLWGSNGVYAPGSGEYTGEHGLRAYKEDFDQDATFIPVELGGAGAGTNNAHWDQLMRSGGEAGTFDPNNPFALDPTIGITDQQGRDLSFELMTGAIDPDYGEPFLARFTVQSLRDIGYQVVPEPTALLLALSGLALLGRRRGL
;
A
#
# COMPACT_ATOMS: atom_id res chain seq x y z
N MET A 1 63.04 3.80 38.65
CA MET A 1 61.66 3.47 39.08
C MET A 1 60.71 4.48 38.46
N ARG A 2 59.94 4.03 37.47
CA ARG A 2 58.93 4.79 36.72
C ARG A 2 57.57 4.63 37.42
N LEU A 3 56.67 5.63 37.30
CA LEU A 3 55.34 5.51 36.66
C LEU A 3 54.42 6.66 37.10
N LEU A 4 54.17 7.57 36.16
CA LEU A 4 53.01 8.46 36.16
C LEU A 4 51.77 7.64 35.75
N ARG A 5 50.65 7.82 36.46
CA ARG A 5 49.36 7.17 36.20
C ARG A 5 48.58 7.91 35.11
N SER A 6 48.20 7.20 34.06
CA SER A 6 47.19 7.65 33.09
C SER A 6 45.78 7.30 33.58
N MET A 7 44.87 8.26 33.45
CA MET A 7 43.43 8.10 33.61
C MET A 7 42.86 7.22 32.49
N THR A 8 41.91 6.35 32.81
CA THR A 8 41.01 5.76 31.80
C THR A 8 39.60 5.70 32.37
N LEU A 9 38.71 6.41 31.68
CA LEU A 9 37.29 6.52 31.91
C LEU A 9 36.63 5.23 31.38
N ALA A 10 35.98 4.44 32.24
CA ALA A 10 35.22 3.26 31.82
C ALA A 10 33.75 3.66 31.62
N LEU A 11 33.33 3.73 30.35
CA LEU A 11 31.94 3.88 29.94
C LEU A 11 31.24 2.52 30.06
N PHE A 12 30.26 2.40 30.95
CA PHE A 12 29.41 1.22 31.05
C PHE A 12 28.38 1.24 29.91
N ALA A 13 28.58 0.39 28.90
CA ALA A 13 27.54 0.02 27.96
C ALA A 13 26.64 -1.05 28.61
N LEU A 14 25.41 -0.68 28.95
CA LEU A 14 24.38 -1.63 29.34
C LEU A 14 23.71 -2.15 28.05
N LEU A 15 24.16 -3.31 27.58
CA LEU A 15 23.45 -4.09 26.56
C LEU A 15 22.23 -4.74 27.23
N ALA A 16 21.07 -4.12 27.08
CA ALA A 16 19.80 -4.81 27.29
C ALA A 16 19.52 -5.64 26.04
N GLY A 17 19.83 -6.94 26.12
CA GLY A 17 19.39 -7.93 25.14
C GLY A 17 17.87 -8.07 25.19
N GLY A 18 17.16 -7.26 24.43
CA GLY A 18 15.92 -7.68 23.83
C GLY A 18 16.28 -8.47 22.59
N ALA A 19 16.00 -9.76 22.56
CA ALA A 19 16.00 -10.48 21.30
C ALA A 19 14.94 -9.80 20.42
N SER A 20 15.38 -8.96 19.48
CA SER A 20 14.58 -8.67 18.31
C SER A 20 14.34 -10.03 17.67
N GLN A 21 13.09 -10.53 17.72
CA GLN A 21 12.71 -11.60 16.82
C GLN A 21 13.07 -11.07 15.43
N ALA A 22 14.06 -11.68 14.79
CA ALA A 22 14.27 -11.45 13.38
C ALA A 22 13.02 -12.04 12.74
N PHE A 23 12.09 -11.16 12.33
CA PHE A 23 11.06 -11.58 11.40
C PHE A 23 11.80 -12.23 10.23
N ALA A 24 11.39 -13.43 9.83
CA ALA A 24 11.74 -13.92 8.51
C ALA A 24 11.39 -12.78 7.55
N VAL A 25 12.35 -12.36 6.72
CA VAL A 25 12.13 -11.23 5.80
C VAL A 25 11.01 -11.66 4.89
N TRP A 26 9.85 -11.02 5.05
CA TRP A 26 8.75 -11.21 4.14
C TRP A 26 9.22 -10.86 2.73
N ASP A 27 9.03 -11.79 1.80
CA ASP A 27 9.65 -11.77 0.49
C ASP A 27 8.56 -11.78 -0.59
N LEU A 28 8.47 -10.71 -1.36
CA LEU A 28 7.51 -10.56 -2.44
C LEU A 28 8.14 -11.04 -3.75
N GLN A 29 7.62 -12.11 -4.33
CA GLN A 29 8.20 -12.71 -5.52
C GLN A 29 7.23 -12.71 -6.69
N PHE A 30 7.76 -12.48 -7.89
CA PHE A 30 6.99 -12.48 -9.13
C PHE A 30 7.37 -13.62 -10.06
N THR A 31 6.40 -14.15 -10.80
CA THR A 31 6.65 -15.10 -11.88
C THR A 31 5.78 -14.80 -13.10
N ILE A 32 6.41 -14.36 -14.20
CA ILE A 32 5.71 -14.17 -15.48
C ILE A 32 5.48 -15.52 -16.16
N THR A 33 4.25 -16.01 -16.12
CA THR A 33 3.92 -17.39 -16.48
C THR A 33 3.90 -17.62 -18.00
N ASN A 34 3.46 -16.63 -18.79
CA ASN A 34 3.41 -16.69 -20.25
C ASN A 34 4.41 -15.74 -20.91
N ARG A 35 5.64 -15.67 -20.37
CA ARG A 35 6.70 -14.73 -20.78
C ARG A 35 6.95 -14.67 -22.30
N SER A 36 6.80 -15.81 -23.01
CA SER A 36 6.95 -15.89 -24.47
C SER A 36 5.87 -15.16 -25.28
N SER A 37 4.77 -14.74 -24.63
CA SER A 37 3.69 -13.98 -25.26
C SER A 37 3.94 -12.48 -25.29
N PHE A 38 4.94 -12.00 -24.54
CA PHE A 38 5.33 -10.60 -24.49
C PHE A 38 6.43 -10.30 -25.52
N SER A 39 6.48 -9.07 -26.01
CA SER A 39 7.65 -8.57 -26.74
C SER A 39 8.84 -8.40 -25.79
N SER A 40 10.07 -8.36 -26.33
CA SER A 40 11.26 -8.12 -25.51
C SER A 40 11.23 -6.75 -24.81
N SER A 41 10.61 -5.75 -25.43
CA SER A 41 10.43 -4.42 -24.83
C SER A 41 9.45 -4.47 -23.66
N GLN A 42 8.29 -5.12 -23.85
CA GLN A 42 7.29 -5.26 -22.80
C GLN A 42 7.84 -6.02 -21.59
N ILE A 43 8.63 -7.06 -21.82
CA ILE A 43 9.32 -7.77 -20.74
C ILE A 43 10.28 -6.86 -19.97
N SER A 44 11.06 -6.03 -20.66
CA SER A 44 12.00 -5.12 -19.98
C SER A 44 11.28 -4.10 -19.11
N ILE A 45 10.17 -3.54 -19.59
CA ILE A 45 9.35 -2.58 -18.84
C ILE A 45 8.72 -3.27 -17.65
N LEU A 46 8.08 -4.43 -17.88
CA LEU A 46 7.38 -5.16 -16.83
C LEU A 46 8.34 -5.71 -15.77
N ASP A 47 9.52 -6.22 -16.14
CA ASP A 47 10.51 -6.66 -15.15
C ASP A 47 10.95 -5.50 -14.24
N GLN A 48 11.13 -4.28 -14.78
CA GLN A 48 11.48 -3.11 -13.98
C GLN A 48 10.34 -2.71 -13.03
N ALA A 49 9.11 -2.61 -13.55
CA ALA A 49 7.93 -2.31 -12.74
C ALA A 49 7.70 -3.31 -11.61
N LEU A 50 7.97 -4.60 -11.84
CA LEU A 50 7.88 -5.65 -10.82
C LEU A 50 8.95 -5.46 -9.72
N LEU A 51 10.17 -5.07 -10.09
CA LEU A 51 11.23 -4.77 -9.11
C LEU A 51 10.89 -3.52 -8.27
N ASP A 52 10.31 -2.50 -8.90
CA ASP A 52 9.93 -1.27 -8.18
C ASP A 52 8.73 -1.52 -7.26
N ALA A 53 7.76 -2.34 -7.68
CA ALA A 53 6.67 -2.79 -6.82
C ALA A 53 7.15 -3.68 -5.67
N GLU A 54 8.11 -4.59 -5.91
CA GLU A 54 8.78 -5.38 -4.87
C GLU A 54 9.36 -4.46 -3.80
N ALA A 55 10.20 -3.51 -4.22
CA ALA A 55 10.82 -2.56 -3.32
C ALA A 55 9.80 -1.69 -2.57
N LEU A 56 8.74 -1.20 -3.24
CA LEU A 56 7.70 -0.41 -2.61
C LEU A 56 7.03 -1.17 -1.46
N TRP A 57 6.57 -2.40 -1.72
CA TRP A 57 5.81 -3.17 -0.74
C TRP A 57 6.70 -3.74 0.35
N GLU A 58 7.89 -4.24 0.05
CA GLU A 58 8.83 -4.74 1.07
C GLU A 58 9.35 -3.64 2.00
N ASN A 59 9.45 -2.40 1.52
CA ASN A 59 9.78 -1.27 2.39
C ASN A 59 8.67 -0.92 3.39
N ASN A 60 7.42 -1.37 3.15
CA ASN A 60 6.26 -1.04 3.98
C ASN A 60 5.71 -2.25 4.74
N VAL A 61 5.97 -3.47 4.29
CA VAL A 61 5.41 -4.72 4.82
C VAL A 61 6.52 -5.55 5.43
N LEU A 62 6.36 -5.90 6.71
CA LEU A 62 7.34 -6.65 7.50
C LEU A 62 7.01 -8.14 7.56
N GLY A 63 5.78 -8.52 7.21
CA GLY A 63 5.29 -9.90 7.26
C GLY A 63 3.79 -9.97 7.48
N THR A 64 3.32 -11.12 7.95
CA THR A 64 1.91 -11.33 8.28
C THR A 64 1.75 -11.87 9.70
N HIS A 65 0.52 -11.91 10.21
CA HIS A 65 0.20 -12.58 11.46
C HIS A 65 0.16 -14.12 11.34
N ASP A 66 0.35 -14.66 10.14
CA ASP A 66 0.64 -16.07 9.91
C ASP A 66 2.12 -16.23 9.52
N ASP A 67 2.95 -16.66 10.48
CA ASP A 67 4.39 -16.85 10.27
C ASP A 67 4.68 -17.90 9.17
N ALA A 68 3.69 -18.69 8.72
CA ALA A 68 3.86 -19.59 7.58
C ALA A 68 3.88 -18.87 6.22
N VAL A 69 3.47 -17.60 6.16
CA VAL A 69 3.47 -16.76 4.95
C VAL A 69 4.74 -15.90 4.93
N GLU A 70 5.89 -16.56 4.76
CA GLU A 70 7.20 -15.90 4.63
C GLU A 70 7.44 -15.36 3.21
N THR A 71 6.93 -16.04 2.19
CA THR A 71 7.04 -15.62 0.78
C THR A 71 5.64 -15.40 0.20
N PHE A 72 5.42 -14.24 -0.41
CA PHE A 72 4.20 -13.90 -1.12
C PHE A 72 4.44 -13.95 -2.63
N SER A 73 4.03 -15.05 -3.28
CA SER A 73 4.25 -15.22 -4.72
C SER A 73 3.08 -14.69 -5.55
N VAL A 74 3.38 -13.86 -6.55
CA VAL A 74 2.42 -13.33 -7.51
C VAL A 74 2.71 -13.89 -8.91
N SER A 75 1.76 -14.65 -9.47
CA SER A 75 1.84 -15.10 -10.85
C SER A 75 1.34 -14.01 -11.81
N VAL A 76 2.18 -13.57 -12.73
CA VAL A 76 1.87 -12.51 -13.70
C VAL A 76 1.59 -13.11 -15.07
N THR A 77 0.52 -12.64 -15.73
CA THR A 77 0.13 -13.07 -17.07
C THR A 77 -0.20 -11.89 -17.99
N GLY A 78 0.20 -11.98 -19.25
CA GLY A 78 -0.14 -11.00 -20.28
C GLY A 78 -1.43 -11.34 -21.02
N THR A 79 -2.20 -10.33 -21.44
CA THR A 79 -3.45 -10.49 -22.21
C THR A 79 -3.63 -9.42 -23.29
N SER A 80 -4.42 -9.74 -24.33
CA SER A 80 -4.89 -8.76 -25.33
C SER A 80 -6.35 -8.32 -25.13
N SER A 81 -6.85 -8.34 -23.89
CA SER A 81 -8.27 -8.13 -23.61
C SER A 81 -8.58 -6.64 -23.47
N ALA A 82 -9.33 -6.07 -24.41
CA ALA A 82 -9.61 -4.63 -24.48
C ALA A 82 -10.41 -4.06 -23.29
N SER A 83 -10.94 -4.90 -22.39
CA SER A 83 -11.81 -4.47 -21.29
C SER A 83 -11.13 -4.25 -19.93
N VAL A 84 -9.81 -4.49 -19.83
CA VAL A 84 -9.06 -4.43 -18.56
C VAL A 84 -7.65 -3.89 -18.84
N PHE A 85 -7.20 -2.91 -18.05
CA PHE A 85 -5.81 -2.42 -18.10
C PHE A 85 -4.89 -3.42 -17.40
N ALA A 86 -5.13 -3.62 -16.11
CA ALA A 86 -4.65 -4.76 -15.34
C ALA A 86 -5.73 -5.18 -14.33
N ASN A 87 -5.55 -6.36 -13.76
CA ASN A 87 -6.34 -6.83 -12.63
C ASN A 87 -5.54 -7.84 -11.81
N ALA A 88 -5.68 -7.79 -10.50
CA ALA A 88 -5.08 -8.75 -9.59
C ALA A 88 -6.03 -9.19 -8.48
N ASN A 89 -5.79 -10.40 -7.98
CA ASN A 89 -6.58 -11.02 -6.92
C ASN A 89 -5.69 -11.95 -6.09
N SER A 90 -6.10 -12.20 -4.86
CA SER A 90 -5.56 -13.29 -4.06
C SER A 90 -5.81 -14.65 -4.72
N THR A 91 -4.82 -15.53 -4.71
CA THR A 91 -4.92 -16.92 -5.23
C THR A 91 -5.12 -17.95 -4.12
N GLY A 92 -4.96 -17.56 -2.87
CA GLY A 92 -5.11 -18.41 -1.71
C GLY A 92 -5.18 -17.59 -0.43
N ASN A 93 -5.92 -18.09 0.55
CA ASN A 93 -6.09 -17.43 1.84
C ASN A 93 -5.81 -18.41 2.99
N THR A 94 -5.26 -17.89 4.07
CA THR A 94 -5.14 -18.56 5.37
C THR A 94 -5.94 -17.79 6.42
N ILE A 95 -6.27 -18.45 7.52
CA ILE A 95 -6.93 -17.82 8.67
C ILE A 95 -5.95 -17.87 9.84
N SER A 96 -5.52 -16.71 10.31
CA SER A 96 -4.71 -16.57 11.53
C SER A 96 -5.39 -15.64 12.52
N GLY A 97 -5.89 -16.23 13.62
CA GLY A 97 -6.70 -15.50 14.59
C GLY A 97 -7.97 -14.93 13.95
N PRO A 98 -8.23 -13.60 14.05
CA PRO A 98 -9.39 -12.97 13.43
C PRO A 98 -9.19 -12.67 11.93
N PHE A 99 -7.98 -12.86 11.40
CA PHE A 99 -7.63 -12.38 10.07
C PHE A 99 -7.79 -13.45 9.00
N THR A 100 -8.35 -13.04 7.86
CA THR A 100 -8.23 -13.75 6.59
C THR A 100 -7.09 -13.08 5.81
N ILE A 101 -5.99 -13.80 5.64
CA ILE A 101 -4.73 -13.28 5.08
C ILE A 101 -4.50 -13.91 3.72
N SER A 102 -4.12 -13.12 2.72
CA SER A 102 -3.73 -13.63 1.41
C SER A 102 -2.38 -14.37 1.51
N THR A 103 -2.28 -15.54 0.89
CA THR A 103 -1.05 -16.36 0.85
C THR A 103 -0.33 -16.30 -0.50
N GLY A 104 -0.88 -15.56 -1.46
CA GLY A 104 -0.32 -15.41 -2.80
C GLY A 104 -1.27 -14.64 -3.72
N GLY A 105 -0.75 -14.26 -4.88
CA GLY A 105 -1.46 -13.41 -5.83
C GLY A 105 -1.45 -13.93 -7.25
N SER A 106 -2.36 -13.38 -8.05
CA SER A 106 -2.29 -13.44 -9.50
C SER A 106 -2.56 -12.06 -10.05
N MET A 107 -1.82 -11.69 -11.10
CA MET A 107 -1.97 -10.45 -11.83
C MET A 107 -2.08 -10.74 -13.31
N ARG A 108 -2.94 -10.00 -13.99
CA ARG A 108 -3.09 -10.02 -15.44
C ARG A 108 -2.96 -8.59 -15.95
N ILE A 109 -2.09 -8.38 -16.94
CA ILE A 109 -1.82 -7.06 -17.53
C ILE A 109 -2.01 -7.09 -19.04
N ASN A 110 -2.59 -6.03 -19.59
CA ASN A 110 -2.80 -5.90 -21.02
C ASN A 110 -1.52 -5.49 -21.75
N PHE A 111 -1.15 -6.24 -22.79
CA PHE A 111 0.03 -5.93 -23.61
C PHE A 111 -0.01 -4.51 -24.20
N GLY A 112 -1.18 -4.08 -24.68
CA GLY A 112 -1.34 -2.75 -25.26
C GLY A 112 -1.16 -1.63 -24.24
N VAL A 113 -1.51 -1.87 -22.98
CA VAL A 113 -1.29 -0.89 -21.90
C VAL A 113 0.19 -0.71 -21.62
N ILE A 114 0.96 -1.81 -21.61
CA ILE A 114 2.43 -1.72 -21.46
C ILE A 114 3.03 -0.87 -22.60
N ASP A 115 2.60 -1.10 -23.84
CA ASP A 115 3.15 -0.35 -24.99
C ASP A 115 2.71 1.13 -25.00
N GLU A 116 1.50 1.43 -24.52
CA GLU A 116 0.90 2.78 -24.56
C GLU A 116 1.36 3.66 -23.39
N PHE A 117 1.52 3.07 -22.20
CA PHE A 117 1.67 3.82 -20.94
C PHE A 117 3.05 3.69 -20.29
N SER A 118 4.02 2.99 -20.91
CA SER A 118 5.39 2.91 -20.39
C SER A 118 6.22 4.19 -20.51
N ASP A 119 5.74 5.16 -21.29
CA ASP A 119 6.31 6.49 -21.44
C ASP A 119 5.17 7.48 -21.74
N PHE A 120 4.21 7.53 -20.82
CA PHE A 120 3.09 8.45 -20.93
C PHE A 120 3.50 9.81 -20.40
N MET A 121 3.72 10.76 -21.31
CA MET A 121 4.11 12.13 -20.97
C MET A 121 5.40 12.23 -20.14
N GLY A 122 6.33 11.28 -20.33
CA GLY A 122 7.60 11.22 -19.60
C GLY A 122 7.52 10.46 -18.26
N VAL A 123 6.38 9.86 -17.95
CA VAL A 123 6.15 9.05 -16.75
C VAL A 123 5.87 7.59 -17.16
N ASN A 124 6.48 6.64 -16.46
CA ASN A 124 6.22 5.22 -16.67
C ASN A 124 5.08 4.75 -15.75
N VAL A 125 3.84 4.88 -16.23
CA VAL A 125 2.61 4.55 -15.47
C VAL A 125 2.51 3.05 -15.13
N ILE A 126 3.35 2.21 -15.74
CA ILE A 126 3.37 0.77 -15.47
C ILE A 126 3.88 0.47 -14.06
N ASP A 127 4.77 1.30 -13.51
CA ASP A 127 5.31 1.09 -12.17
C ASP A 127 4.19 1.21 -11.12
N GLU A 128 3.36 2.26 -11.25
CA GLU A 128 2.22 2.51 -10.37
C GLU A 128 1.10 1.50 -10.60
N LEU A 129 0.81 1.15 -11.86
CA LEU A 129 -0.20 0.13 -12.16
C LEU A 129 0.19 -1.23 -11.56
N VAL A 130 1.45 -1.66 -11.71
CA VAL A 130 1.90 -2.94 -11.13
C VAL A 130 1.87 -2.88 -9.61
N ALA A 131 2.35 -1.78 -9.00
CA ALA A 131 2.31 -1.61 -7.55
C ALA A 131 0.87 -1.64 -6.99
N HIS A 132 -0.07 -0.98 -7.67
CA HIS A 132 -1.49 -0.99 -7.34
C HIS A 132 -2.05 -2.42 -7.32
N GLU A 133 -1.81 -3.18 -8.39
CA GLU A 133 -2.34 -4.53 -8.52
C GLU A 133 -1.74 -5.50 -7.48
N VAL A 134 -0.49 -5.27 -7.05
CA VAL A 134 0.08 -6.02 -5.92
C VAL A 134 -0.69 -5.74 -4.62
N GLY A 135 -1.13 -4.50 -4.39
CA GLY A 135 -2.02 -4.17 -3.27
C GLY A 135 -3.30 -5.00 -3.26
N HIS A 136 -3.94 -5.16 -4.42
CA HIS A 136 -5.12 -6.04 -4.56
C HIS A 136 -4.82 -7.51 -4.32
N ALA A 137 -3.68 -8.01 -4.82
CA ALA A 137 -3.24 -9.37 -4.57
C ALA A 137 -3.05 -9.64 -3.07
N MET A 138 -2.51 -8.66 -2.34
CA MET A 138 -2.31 -8.72 -0.89
C MET A 138 -3.61 -8.63 -0.09
N GLY A 139 -4.70 -8.11 -0.66
CA GLY A 139 -6.01 -8.10 0.00
C GLY A 139 -6.69 -6.75 0.10
N ILE A 140 -6.03 -5.67 -0.34
CA ILE A 140 -6.64 -4.33 -0.38
C ILE A 140 -7.81 -4.38 -1.36
N GLY A 141 -9.01 -4.02 -0.90
CA GLY A 141 -10.24 -4.09 -1.69
C GLY A 141 -10.82 -5.50 -1.89
N THR A 142 -9.99 -6.55 -1.83
CA THR A 142 -10.41 -7.93 -2.13
C THR A 142 -10.72 -8.76 -0.87
N LEU A 143 -10.10 -8.43 0.29
CA LEU A 143 -10.27 -9.15 1.55
C LEU A 143 -10.87 -8.31 2.69
N TRP A 144 -11.24 -7.05 2.43
CA TRP A 144 -11.82 -6.18 3.47
C TRP A 144 -13.12 -6.76 4.07
N GLY A 145 -14.02 -7.30 3.23
CA GLY A 145 -15.26 -7.92 3.69
C GLY A 145 -15.01 -9.18 4.54
N SER A 146 -14.04 -10.01 4.15
CA SER A 146 -13.65 -11.22 4.90
C SER A 146 -13.05 -10.91 6.27
N ASN A 147 -12.46 -9.73 6.43
CA ASN A 147 -11.89 -9.25 7.69
C ASN A 147 -12.85 -8.35 8.48
N GLY A 148 -14.07 -8.11 7.97
CA GLY A 148 -15.09 -7.33 8.67
C GLY A 148 -14.79 -5.84 8.79
N VAL A 149 -13.87 -5.32 7.97
CA VAL A 149 -13.45 -3.90 7.98
C VAL A 149 -14.19 -3.06 6.94
N TYR A 150 -15.02 -3.71 6.12
CA TYR A 150 -15.84 -3.09 5.10
C TYR A 150 -17.08 -3.94 4.81
N ALA A 151 -18.22 -3.30 4.55
CA ALA A 151 -19.43 -3.97 4.07
C ALA A 151 -19.66 -3.59 2.61
N PRO A 152 -19.75 -4.54 1.65
CA PRO A 152 -20.01 -4.22 0.25
C PRO A 152 -21.21 -3.29 0.06
N GLY A 153 -20.98 -2.18 -0.64
CA GLY A 153 -21.97 -1.14 -0.92
C GLY A 153 -22.11 -0.09 0.18
N SER A 154 -21.36 -0.18 1.29
CA SER A 154 -21.41 0.88 2.33
C SER A 154 -20.71 2.16 1.87
N GLY A 155 -19.61 2.03 1.12
CA GLY A 155 -18.71 3.16 0.83
C GLY A 155 -17.85 3.57 2.04
N GLU A 156 -17.89 2.80 3.12
CA GLU A 156 -17.31 3.14 4.41
C GLU A 156 -16.35 2.03 4.87
N TYR A 157 -15.05 2.25 4.73
CA TYR A 157 -14.02 1.41 5.36
C TYR A 157 -13.82 1.84 6.81
N THR A 158 -13.87 0.88 7.73
CA THR A 158 -13.88 1.13 9.19
C THR A 158 -12.78 0.38 9.95
N GLY A 159 -11.73 -0.10 9.26
CA GLY A 159 -10.58 -0.73 9.91
C GLY A 159 -9.87 0.26 10.86
N GLU A 160 -9.52 -0.22 12.06
CA GLU A 160 -9.03 0.63 13.16
C GLU A 160 -7.73 1.34 12.79
N HIS A 161 -6.77 0.62 12.22
CA HIS A 161 -5.43 1.12 11.95
C HIS A 161 -5.42 2.03 10.72
N GLY A 162 -6.06 1.63 9.63
CA GLY A 162 -6.24 2.47 8.46
C GLY A 162 -6.94 3.79 8.80
N LEU A 163 -8.11 3.72 9.47
CA LEU A 163 -8.89 4.91 9.82
C LEU A 163 -8.11 5.85 10.74
N ARG A 164 -7.37 5.32 11.71
CA ARG A 164 -6.55 6.16 12.58
C ARG A 164 -5.49 6.95 11.80
N ALA A 165 -4.80 6.33 10.86
CA ALA A 165 -3.81 7.01 10.02
C ALA A 165 -4.47 8.04 9.09
N TYR A 166 -5.61 7.69 8.48
CA TYR A 166 -6.38 8.62 7.65
C TYR A 166 -6.79 9.87 8.44
N LYS A 167 -7.20 9.70 9.71
CA LYS A 167 -7.55 10.82 10.57
C LYS A 167 -6.38 11.74 10.90
N GLU A 168 -5.20 11.18 11.07
CA GLU A 168 -4.00 11.95 11.38
C GLU A 168 -3.48 12.73 10.17
N ASP A 169 -3.67 12.19 8.96
CA ASP A 169 -3.11 12.75 7.73
C ASP A 169 -4.08 13.67 7.00
N PHE A 170 -5.36 13.32 6.92
CA PHE A 170 -6.32 13.95 6.01
C PHE A 170 -7.54 14.56 6.72
N ASP A 171 -8.16 13.83 7.65
CA ASP A 171 -9.39 14.30 8.30
C ASP A 171 -9.54 13.80 9.75
N GLN A 172 -9.19 14.66 10.72
CA GLN A 172 -9.20 14.33 12.14
C GLN A 172 -10.59 13.89 12.68
N ASP A 173 -11.67 14.33 12.04
CA ASP A 173 -13.04 14.05 12.47
C ASP A 173 -13.66 12.84 11.74
N ALA A 174 -12.93 12.24 10.79
CA ALA A 174 -13.42 11.09 10.03
C ALA A 174 -13.83 9.92 10.94
N THR A 175 -14.92 9.26 10.53
CA THR A 175 -15.46 8.05 11.18
C THR A 175 -15.30 6.80 10.31
N PHE A 176 -14.92 6.98 9.03
CA PHE A 176 -14.58 5.95 8.06
C PHE A 176 -13.66 6.56 6.99
N ILE A 177 -13.02 5.70 6.18
CA ILE A 177 -12.33 6.11 4.95
C ILE A 177 -13.29 5.88 3.77
N PRO A 178 -13.51 6.88 2.90
CA PRO A 178 -14.36 6.72 1.73
C PRO A 178 -13.84 5.62 0.77
N VAL A 179 -14.74 4.72 0.38
CA VAL A 179 -14.48 3.65 -0.60
C VAL A 179 -15.30 3.91 -1.85
N GLU A 180 -14.67 3.73 -3.01
CA GLU A 180 -15.27 3.96 -4.31
C GLU A 180 -16.56 3.16 -4.50
N LEU A 181 -17.66 3.85 -4.81
CA LEU A 181 -18.97 3.28 -5.14
C LEU A 181 -19.44 3.63 -6.56
N GLY A 182 -18.87 4.66 -7.18
CA GLY A 182 -19.14 5.09 -8.55
C GLY A 182 -18.01 4.72 -9.52
N GLY A 183 -18.38 4.19 -10.68
CA GLY A 183 -17.40 3.69 -11.64
C GLY A 183 -18.04 2.86 -12.73
N ALA A 184 -17.31 2.66 -13.83
CA ALA A 184 -17.79 1.98 -15.03
C ALA A 184 -17.92 0.45 -14.91
N GLY A 185 -18.10 -0.10 -13.69
CA GLY A 185 -18.42 -1.53 -13.50
C GLY A 185 -17.93 -2.15 -12.19
N ALA A 186 -18.21 -3.46 -12.06
CA ALA A 186 -17.93 -4.27 -10.87
C ALA A 186 -16.44 -4.42 -10.49
N GLY A 187 -15.52 -3.97 -11.35
CA GLY A 187 -14.08 -4.00 -11.10
C GLY A 187 -13.56 -2.77 -10.35
N THR A 188 -14.35 -1.70 -10.22
CA THR A 188 -13.92 -0.44 -9.56
C THR A 188 -14.61 -0.27 -8.21
N ASN A 189 -15.91 -0.52 -8.14
CA ASN A 189 -16.67 -0.31 -6.92
C ASN A 189 -16.23 -1.29 -5.82
N ASN A 190 -16.20 -0.83 -4.57
CA ASN A 190 -15.93 -1.59 -3.35
C ASN A 190 -14.48 -2.05 -3.16
N ALA A 191 -13.58 -1.73 -4.10
CA ALA A 191 -12.21 -2.23 -4.10
C ALA A 191 -11.13 -1.14 -4.00
N HIS A 192 -11.50 0.12 -4.22
CA HIS A 192 -10.58 1.25 -4.27
C HIS A 192 -10.95 2.30 -3.24
N TRP A 193 -9.98 3.14 -2.86
CA TRP A 193 -10.32 4.38 -2.18
C TRP A 193 -11.05 5.32 -3.13
N ASP A 194 -12.01 6.06 -2.57
CA ASP A 194 -12.84 6.96 -3.35
C ASP A 194 -12.03 8.17 -3.82
N GLN A 195 -12.07 8.46 -5.12
CA GLN A 195 -11.48 9.68 -5.68
C GLN A 195 -12.41 10.88 -5.61
N LEU A 196 -13.59 10.76 -4.98
CA LEU A 196 -14.72 11.68 -4.72
C LEU A 196 -15.28 12.47 -5.91
N MET A 197 -14.44 12.85 -6.87
CA MET A 197 -14.74 13.50 -8.13
C MET A 197 -15.44 12.56 -9.13
N ARG A 198 -15.23 11.24 -9.04
CA ARG A 198 -15.78 10.23 -9.97
C ARG A 198 -16.89 9.33 -9.40
N SER A 199 -17.16 9.42 -8.10
CA SER A 199 -18.12 8.57 -7.40
C SER A 199 -19.55 9.15 -7.34
N GLY A 200 -19.71 10.45 -7.61
CA GLY A 200 -21.01 11.12 -7.72
C GLY A 200 -21.68 10.96 -9.09
N GLY A 201 -23.00 11.19 -9.17
CA GLY A 201 -23.74 11.29 -10.45
C GLY A 201 -23.27 12.43 -11.38
N GLU A 202 -22.27 13.19 -10.95
CA GLU A 202 -21.56 14.26 -11.66
C GLU A 202 -20.37 13.76 -12.49
N ALA A 203 -19.92 12.51 -12.29
CA ALA A 203 -18.90 11.84 -13.11
C ALA A 203 -19.36 11.54 -14.56
N GLY A 204 -20.55 12.03 -14.92
CA GLY A 204 -21.35 11.59 -16.06
C GLY A 204 -21.69 12.68 -17.06
N THR A 205 -20.80 13.63 -17.34
CA THR A 205 -20.68 14.28 -18.67
C THR A 205 -19.35 15.01 -18.73
N PHE A 206 -18.55 14.75 -19.77
CA PHE A 206 -17.56 15.72 -20.23
C PHE A 206 -18.29 17.03 -20.53
N ASP A 207 -18.33 17.96 -19.57
CA ASP A 207 -18.86 19.30 -19.76
C ASP A 207 -17.67 20.22 -20.06
N PRO A 208 -17.46 20.61 -21.33
CA PRO A 208 -16.36 21.50 -21.70
C PRO A 208 -16.50 22.93 -21.13
N ASN A 209 -17.57 23.23 -20.40
CA ASN A 209 -17.78 24.51 -19.72
C ASN A 209 -17.79 24.39 -18.18
N ASN A 210 -17.58 23.20 -17.62
CA ASN A 210 -17.44 23.02 -16.19
C ASN A 210 -15.97 23.28 -15.78
N PRO A 211 -15.66 24.34 -15.00
CA PRO A 211 -14.30 24.62 -14.57
C PRO A 211 -13.71 23.57 -13.62
N PHE A 212 -14.52 22.61 -13.13
CA PHE A 212 -14.11 21.47 -12.31
C PHE A 212 -13.94 20.17 -13.12
N ALA A 213 -14.18 20.18 -14.44
CA ALA A 213 -14.00 18.99 -15.30
C ALA A 213 -12.54 18.68 -15.67
N LEU A 214 -11.57 19.43 -15.13
CA LEU A 214 -10.15 19.33 -15.46
C LEU A 214 -9.23 19.38 -14.24
N ASP A 215 -9.73 19.29 -13.01
CA ASP A 215 -8.88 19.17 -11.83
C ASP A 215 -9.31 17.92 -11.07
N PRO A 216 -8.49 16.85 -11.04
CA PRO A 216 -8.83 15.64 -10.34
C PRO A 216 -8.65 15.73 -8.84
N THR A 217 -8.10 16.84 -8.33
CA THR A 217 -7.93 17.04 -6.89
C THR A 217 -9.28 17.17 -6.19
N ILE A 218 -9.37 16.59 -5.00
CA ILE A 218 -10.55 16.67 -4.15
C ILE A 218 -10.41 17.69 -3.03
N GLY A 219 -9.25 18.33 -2.92
CA GLY A 219 -8.93 19.35 -1.93
C GLY A 219 -8.67 18.78 -0.53
N ILE A 220 -8.61 17.45 -0.41
CA ILE A 220 -8.28 16.73 0.82
C ILE A 220 -6.81 16.36 0.71
N THR A 221 -5.96 17.14 1.37
CA THR A 221 -4.50 17.00 1.28
C THR A 221 -3.88 16.55 2.58
N ASP A 222 -2.78 15.80 2.49
CA ASP A 222 -1.98 15.46 3.66
C ASP A 222 -1.11 16.63 4.14
N GLN A 223 -0.33 16.40 5.20
CA GLN A 223 0.61 17.40 5.75
C GLN A 223 1.73 17.80 4.78
N GLN A 224 1.96 17.04 3.71
CA GLN A 224 2.91 17.36 2.64
C GLN A 224 2.24 18.09 1.46
N GLY A 225 0.92 18.30 1.51
CA GLY A 225 0.13 18.94 0.45
C GLY A 225 -0.19 17.99 -0.71
N ARG A 226 -0.04 16.67 -0.54
CA ARG A 226 -0.44 15.69 -1.56
C ARG A 226 -1.93 15.45 -1.47
N ASP A 227 -2.64 15.58 -2.59
CA ASP A 227 -4.08 15.39 -2.66
C ASP A 227 -4.43 13.89 -2.68
N LEU A 228 -5.43 13.50 -1.88
CA LEU A 228 -5.89 12.12 -1.77
C LEU A 228 -6.32 11.52 -3.12
N SER A 229 -6.69 12.34 -4.12
CA SER A 229 -6.99 11.88 -5.48
C SER A 229 -5.84 11.12 -6.14
N PHE A 230 -4.59 11.38 -5.74
CA PHE A 230 -3.38 10.72 -6.26
C PHE A 230 -2.92 9.53 -5.40
N GLU A 231 -3.75 9.06 -4.47
CA GLU A 231 -3.38 7.89 -3.71
C GLU A 231 -3.32 6.64 -4.62
N LEU A 232 -2.28 5.82 -4.44
CA LEU A 232 -1.94 4.69 -5.30
C LEU A 232 -3.11 3.73 -5.56
N MET A 233 -3.91 3.42 -4.56
CA MET A 233 -5.01 2.44 -4.56
C MET A 233 -6.38 3.06 -4.88
N THR A 234 -6.39 4.23 -5.52
CA THR A 234 -7.58 4.82 -6.11
C THR A 234 -7.95 4.20 -7.47
N GLY A 235 -9.20 4.36 -7.90
CA GLY A 235 -9.72 3.69 -9.11
C GLY A 235 -9.26 4.27 -10.46
N ALA A 236 -8.46 5.33 -10.46
CA ALA A 236 -7.89 5.92 -11.67
C ALA A 236 -6.47 6.44 -11.40
N ILE A 237 -5.59 6.25 -12.38
CA ILE A 237 -4.27 6.86 -12.37
C ILE A 237 -4.37 8.09 -13.28
N ASP A 238 -4.16 9.28 -12.70
CA ASP A 238 -4.24 10.57 -13.38
C ASP A 238 -2.83 11.21 -13.48
N PRO A 239 -1.92 10.65 -14.31
CA PRO A 239 -0.51 11.05 -14.34
C PRO A 239 -0.33 12.49 -14.86
N ASP A 240 -1.35 13.06 -15.50
CA ASP A 240 -1.36 14.44 -16.00
C ASP A 240 -1.39 15.49 -14.87
N TYR A 241 -1.69 15.08 -13.63
CA TYR A 241 -2.00 15.99 -12.54
C TYR A 241 -1.17 15.79 -11.28
N GLY A 242 -0.47 14.66 -11.16
CA GLY A 242 0.43 14.38 -10.04
C GLY A 242 1.03 12.98 -10.12
N GLU A 243 2.17 12.79 -9.46
CA GLU A 243 2.73 11.45 -9.25
C GLU A 243 1.90 10.71 -8.19
N PRO A 244 1.40 9.51 -8.49
CA PRO A 244 0.71 8.70 -7.48
C PRO A 244 1.61 8.42 -6.28
N PHE A 245 1.00 8.30 -5.10
CA PHE A 245 1.74 7.99 -3.88
C PHE A 245 1.03 6.95 -3.03
N LEU A 246 1.81 6.11 -2.37
CA LEU A 246 1.29 5.19 -1.38
C LEU A 246 1.04 5.95 -0.07
N ALA A 247 -0.24 6.09 0.32
CA ALA A 247 -0.57 6.77 1.57
C ALA A 247 -0.35 5.86 2.78
N ARG A 248 -0.06 6.49 3.91
CA ARG A 248 0.14 5.83 5.20
C ARG A 248 -1.10 5.06 5.66
N PHE A 249 -2.29 5.59 5.42
CA PHE A 249 -3.54 4.88 5.76
C PHE A 249 -3.74 3.62 4.93
N THR A 250 -3.29 3.60 3.66
CA THR A 250 -3.29 2.39 2.82
C THR A 250 -2.36 1.34 3.42
N VAL A 251 -1.13 1.73 3.79
CA VAL A 251 -0.18 0.81 4.45
C VAL A 251 -0.76 0.29 5.77
N GLN A 252 -1.35 1.14 6.61
CA GLN A 252 -1.95 0.68 7.86
C GLN A 252 -3.19 -0.18 7.67
N SER A 253 -3.95 0.01 6.58
CA SER A 253 -5.13 -0.82 6.30
C SER A 253 -4.76 -2.30 6.16
N LEU A 254 -3.53 -2.61 5.73
CA LEU A 254 -3.02 -3.98 5.69
C LEU A 254 -2.98 -4.63 7.09
N ARG A 255 -2.77 -3.87 8.16
CA ARG A 255 -2.81 -4.39 9.54
C ARG A 255 -4.20 -4.85 9.94
N ASP A 256 -5.23 -4.16 9.45
CA ASP A 256 -6.61 -4.51 9.72
C ASP A 256 -7.03 -5.81 9.01
N ILE A 257 -6.22 -6.28 8.04
CA ILE A 257 -6.40 -7.56 7.35
C ILE A 257 -5.27 -8.56 7.62
N GLY A 258 -4.50 -8.35 8.69
CA GLY A 258 -3.57 -9.35 9.23
C GLY A 258 -2.13 -9.27 8.75
N TYR A 259 -1.71 -8.17 8.12
CA TYR A 259 -0.29 -7.91 7.85
C TYR A 259 0.41 -7.20 9.01
N GLN A 260 1.72 -7.37 9.07
CA GLN A 260 2.62 -6.58 9.88
C GLN A 260 3.29 -5.57 8.95
N VAL A 261 3.22 -4.29 9.30
CA VAL A 261 3.73 -3.19 8.46
C VAL A 261 4.61 -2.26 9.28
N VAL A 262 5.35 -1.40 8.60
CA VAL A 262 6.17 -0.37 9.25
C VAL A 262 5.30 0.48 10.19
N PRO A 263 5.69 0.64 11.47
CA PRO A 263 4.91 1.40 12.43
C PRO A 263 4.85 2.88 12.09
N GLU A 264 3.82 3.54 12.61
CA GLU A 264 3.70 4.98 12.49
C GLU A 264 4.89 5.73 13.11
N PRO A 265 5.36 6.84 12.52
CA PRO A 265 6.45 7.66 13.08
C PRO A 265 6.18 8.06 14.54
N THR A 266 4.94 8.34 14.90
CA THR A 266 4.50 8.66 16.27
C THR A 266 4.57 7.45 17.22
N ALA A 267 4.37 6.22 16.73
CA ALA A 267 4.51 5.01 17.54
C ALA A 267 5.97 4.76 17.95
N LEU A 268 6.94 5.09 17.07
CA LEU A 268 8.37 5.06 17.37
C LEU A 268 8.74 6.08 18.47
N LEU A 269 8.19 7.29 18.41
CA LEU A 269 8.39 8.34 19.42
C LEU A 269 7.78 7.97 20.79
N LEU A 270 6.61 7.33 20.82
CA LEU A 270 5.97 6.83 22.04
C LEU A 270 6.71 5.63 22.66
N ALA A 271 7.22 4.71 21.83
CA ALA A 271 8.05 3.60 22.31
C ALA A 271 9.36 4.10 22.92
N LEU A 272 10.02 5.07 22.29
CA LEU A 272 11.26 5.68 22.79
C LEU A 272 11.05 6.49 24.08
N SER A 273 9.91 7.17 24.23
CA SER A 273 9.58 7.92 25.45
C SER A 273 9.12 7.03 26.61
N GLY A 274 8.47 5.89 26.34
CA GLY A 274 8.13 4.89 27.36
C GLY A 274 9.36 4.24 28.01
N LEU A 275 10.41 3.96 27.22
CA LEU A 275 11.71 3.47 27.71
C LEU A 275 12.42 4.50 28.61
N ALA A 276 12.26 5.80 28.35
CA ALA A 276 12.84 6.85 29.19
C ALA A 276 12.16 7.01 30.56
N LEU A 277 10.87 6.70 30.67
CA LEU A 277 10.10 6.82 31.92
C LEU A 277 10.27 5.61 32.85
N LEU A 278 10.52 4.41 32.31
CA LEU A 278 10.81 3.20 33.09
C LEU A 278 12.21 3.22 33.73
N GLY A 279 13.13 4.06 33.23
CA GLY A 279 14.47 4.24 33.79
C GLY A 279 14.57 5.07 35.07
N ARG A 280 13.45 5.64 35.58
CA ARG A 280 13.49 6.63 36.68
C ARG A 280 12.83 6.22 38.01
N ARG A 281 12.41 4.96 38.18
CA ARG A 281 11.90 4.45 39.47
C ARG A 281 12.80 3.40 40.12
N ARG A 282 13.94 3.84 40.67
CA ARG A 282 14.56 3.26 41.88
C ARG A 282 15.28 4.38 42.63
N GLY A 283 14.74 4.79 43.78
CA GLY A 283 15.37 5.77 44.66
C GLY A 283 14.41 6.58 45.53
N LEU A 284 13.58 5.90 46.32
CA LEU A 284 13.16 6.32 47.66
C LEU A 284 13.08 5.06 48.54
#